data_AF-A0A1B8XUC3-F1
#
_entry.id   AF-A0A1B8XUC3-F1
#
_cell.length_a   1.000
_cell.length_b   1.000
_cell.length_c   1.000
_cell.angle_alpha   90.00
_cell.angle_beta   90.00
_cell.angle_gamma   90.00
#
_symmetry.space_group_name_H-M   'P 1'
#
loop_
_entity.id
_entity.type
_entity.pdbx_description
1 polymer ?
#
loop_
_entity_poly.entity_id
_entity_poly.type
_entity_poly.pdbx_seq_one_letter_code
_entity_poly.pdbx_strand_id
1 'polypeptide(L)'
;MPDVGSSEGYKFHLTITPKSVTLQSGDEKESADISEGEYTALRGSWIHHEGVLYIGGAQRAEEESPGHFRGCLQNIVVQGSLLDLDSASYKSNSVWAHSCPLPTPQG
;
A
#
# COMPACT_ATOMS: atom_id res chain seq x y z
N MET A 1 -13.12 16.98 18.41
CA MET A 1 -13.34 17.27 16.97
C MET A 1 -11.96 17.28 16.36
N PRO A 2 -11.47 16.21 15.72
CA PRO A 2 -10.18 16.30 15.07
C PRO A 2 -10.30 17.20 13.83
N ASP A 3 -9.25 17.98 13.70
CA ASP A 3 -8.96 19.01 12.71
C ASP A 3 -9.18 18.53 11.28
N VAL A 4 -9.79 19.38 10.44
CA VAL A 4 -9.92 19.16 9.00
C VAL A 4 -8.53 19.35 8.41
N GLY A 5 -7.75 18.27 8.45
CA GLY A 5 -6.35 18.24 8.09
C GLY A 5 -6.09 18.73 6.68
N SER A 6 -5.12 19.63 6.60
CA SER A 6 -4.34 20.10 5.46
C SER A 6 -4.38 19.18 4.23
N SER A 7 -4.42 19.79 3.05
CA SER A 7 -4.34 19.15 1.73
C SER A 7 -3.01 18.41 1.41
N GLU A 8 -2.27 18.00 2.43
CA GLU A 8 -1.06 17.18 2.29
C GLU A 8 -1.44 15.71 2.48
N GLY A 9 -1.17 14.89 1.45
CA GLY A 9 -1.43 13.46 1.52
C GLY A 9 -0.61 12.78 2.63
N TYR A 10 -1.12 11.65 3.15
CA TYR A 10 -0.40 10.85 4.13
C TYR A 10 0.69 10.00 3.45
N LYS A 11 1.90 10.02 4.03
CA LYS A 11 3.01 9.17 3.58
C LYS A 11 3.21 8.01 4.54
N PHE A 12 3.09 6.81 4.02
CA PHE A 12 3.36 5.57 4.75
C PHE A 12 4.66 4.93 4.28
N HIS A 13 5.44 4.41 5.21
CA HIS A 13 6.66 3.64 4.92
C HIS A 13 6.68 2.36 5.77
N LEU A 14 6.63 1.21 5.10
CA LEU A 14 6.69 -0.11 5.72
C LEU A 14 8.07 -0.72 5.49
N THR A 15 8.75 -1.08 6.58
CA THR A 15 10.03 -1.78 6.56
C THR A 15 9.91 -3.11 7.28
N ILE A 16 10.28 -4.19 6.61
CA ILE A 16 10.28 -5.55 7.17
C ILE A 16 11.72 -6.05 7.19
N THR A 17 12.19 -6.44 8.38
CA THR A 17 13.51 -7.01 8.62
C THR A 17 13.36 -8.40 9.24
N PRO A 18 14.45 -9.19 9.37
CA PRO A 18 14.38 -10.50 10.03
C PRO A 18 13.92 -10.50 11.48
N LYS A 19 13.91 -9.33 12.14
CA LYS A 19 13.58 -9.19 13.57
C LYS A 19 12.42 -8.24 13.85
N SER A 20 12.10 -7.35 12.92
CA SER A 20 11.07 -6.33 13.14
C SER A 20 10.27 -6.00 11.89
N VAL A 21 9.02 -5.62 12.10
CA VAL A 21 8.16 -4.92 11.16
C VAL A 21 7.93 -3.51 11.68
N THR A 22 8.15 -2.51 10.84
CA THR A 22 8.05 -1.11 11.20
C THR A 22 7.16 -0.38 10.23
N LEU A 23 6.11 0.27 10.72
CA LEU A 23 5.25 1.17 9.95
C LEU A 23 5.51 2.61 10.42
N GLN A 24 5.84 3.49 9.49
CA GLN A 24 5.99 4.92 9.74
C GLN A 24 4.93 5.70 8.97
N SER A 25 4.29 6.64 9.66
CA SER A 25 3.30 7.59 9.12
C SER A 25 3.68 9.00 9.60
N GLY A 26 4.28 9.81 8.72
CA GLY A 26 4.85 11.09 9.13
C GLY A 26 5.92 10.92 10.22
N ASP A 27 5.72 11.58 11.36
CA ASP A 27 6.60 11.48 12.54
C ASP A 27 6.24 10.30 13.47
N GLU A 28 5.07 9.69 13.27
CA GLU A 28 4.64 8.54 14.04
C GLU A 28 5.26 7.25 13.49
N LYS A 29 5.72 6.39 14.40
CA LYS A 29 6.37 5.13 14.06
C LYS A 29 5.89 4.05 15.01
N GLU A 30 5.34 2.98 14.44
CA GLU A 30 4.98 1.77 15.15
C GLU A 30 5.94 0.65 14.74
N SER A 31 6.27 -0.24 15.68
CA SER A 31 7.13 -1.39 15.41
C SER A 31 6.69 -2.59 16.21
N ALA A 32 6.70 -3.75 15.56
CA ALA A 32 6.42 -5.04 16.16
C ALA A 32 7.61 -5.96 15.89
N ASP A 33 7.88 -6.86 16.85
CA ASP A 33 8.84 -7.94 16.66
C ASP A 33 8.23 -9.01 15.75
N ILE A 34 9.08 -9.67 14.97
CA ILE A 34 8.70 -10.80 14.12
C ILE A 34 9.71 -11.92 14.33
N SER A 35 9.23 -13.17 14.34
CA SER A 35 10.10 -14.34 14.42
C SER A 35 10.81 -14.61 13.09
N GLU A 36 11.93 -15.32 13.16
CA GLU A 36 12.68 -15.75 11.95
C GLU A 36 11.82 -16.61 11.02
N GLY A 37 10.94 -17.45 11.58
CA GLY A 37 10.01 -18.28 10.81
C GLY A 37 8.99 -17.45 10.02
N GLU A 38 8.38 -16.46 10.66
CA GLU A 38 7.44 -15.54 10.01
C GLU A 38 8.13 -14.70 8.93
N TYR A 39 9.32 -14.16 9.22
CA TYR A 39 10.10 -13.44 8.21
C TYR A 39 10.44 -14.33 7.01
N THR A 40 10.84 -15.57 7.26
CA THR A 40 11.17 -16.53 6.19
C THR A 40 9.94 -16.85 5.34
N ALA A 41 8.77 -17.02 5.95
CA ALA A 41 7.52 -17.23 5.24
C ALA A 41 7.11 -16.02 4.37
N LEU A 42 7.23 -14.80 4.90
CA LEU A 42 6.96 -13.56 4.16
C LEU A 42 7.93 -13.40 2.99
N ARG A 43 9.23 -13.58 3.24
CA ARG A 43 10.27 -13.53 2.20
C ARG A 43 10.03 -14.58 1.13
N GLY A 44 9.65 -15.79 1.54
CA GLY A 44 9.29 -16.89 0.63
C GLY A 44 8.16 -16.51 -0.31
N SER A 45 7.07 -15.94 0.22
CA SER A 45 5.95 -15.46 -0.58
C SER A 45 6.35 -14.32 -1.53
N TRP A 46 7.21 -13.41 -1.07
CA TRP A 46 7.66 -12.25 -1.85
C TRP A 46 8.51 -12.63 -3.08
N ILE A 47 9.39 -13.63 -2.93
CA ILE A 47 10.28 -14.08 -4.02
C ILE A 47 9.69 -15.24 -4.83
N HIS A 48 8.50 -15.72 -4.47
CA HIS A 48 7.87 -16.81 -5.19
C HIS A 48 7.52 -16.39 -6.62
N HIS A 49 7.76 -17.27 -7.58
CA HIS A 49 7.51 -16.99 -9.01
C HIS A 49 6.03 -16.73 -9.33
N GLU A 50 5.11 -17.24 -8.51
CA GLU A 50 3.66 -16.98 -8.60
C GLU A 50 3.18 -15.89 -7.62
N GLY A 51 4.10 -15.18 -6.96
CA GLY A 51 3.76 -14.08 -6.07
C GLY A 51 3.11 -12.93 -6.83
N VAL A 52 1.96 -12.46 -6.34
CA VAL A 52 1.23 -11.33 -6.95
C VAL A 52 1.11 -10.21 -5.92
N LEU A 53 1.57 -9.01 -6.32
CA LEU A 53 1.36 -7.79 -5.55
C LEU A 53 0.05 -7.13 -5.99
N TYR A 54 -0.83 -6.87 -5.02
CA TYR A 54 -2.08 -6.16 -5.24
C TYR A 54 -1.99 -4.74 -4.68
N ILE A 55 -2.47 -3.76 -5.45
CA ILE A 55 -2.56 -2.36 -5.03
C ILE A 55 -4.03 -1.94 -5.11
N GLY A 56 -4.54 -1.33 -4.04
CA GLY A 56 -5.91 -0.82 -3.97
C GLY A 56 -7.02 -1.87 -3.75
N GLY A 57 -6.70 -3.16 -3.80
CA GLY A 57 -7.63 -4.24 -3.44
C GLY A 57 -7.13 -5.60 -3.92
N ALA A 58 -7.38 -6.67 -3.14
CA ALA A 58 -7.01 -8.04 -3.48
C ALA A 58 -8.22 -8.84 -3.97
N GLN A 59 -7.99 -9.82 -4.86
CA GLN A 59 -9.05 -10.64 -5.45
C GLN A 59 -9.59 -11.75 -4.53
N ARG A 60 -8.97 -12.02 -3.38
CA ARG A 60 -9.41 -13.10 -2.48
C ARG A 60 -10.49 -12.65 -1.52
N ALA A 61 -11.58 -13.40 -1.55
CA ALA A 61 -12.77 -13.28 -0.75
C ALA A 61 -12.50 -13.71 0.70
N GLU A 62 -12.69 -12.77 1.62
CA GLU A 62 -13.37 -13.04 2.88
C GLU A 62 -14.57 -12.10 2.92
N GLU A 63 -15.69 -12.56 3.47
CA GLU A 63 -16.98 -11.85 3.53
C GLU A 63 -16.90 -10.51 4.31
N GLU A 64 -15.73 -10.21 4.88
CA GLU A 64 -15.41 -8.99 5.63
C GLU A 64 -14.28 -8.16 4.98
N SER A 65 -14.03 -8.31 3.68
CA SER A 65 -13.07 -7.45 2.99
C SER A 65 -13.47 -5.96 3.16
N PRO A 66 -12.56 -5.07 3.61
CA PRO A 66 -12.84 -3.65 3.85
C PRO A 66 -13.17 -2.85 2.57
N GLY A 67 -13.36 -3.54 1.45
CA GLY A 67 -13.63 -2.99 0.14
C GLY A 67 -12.35 -2.61 -0.59
N HIS A 68 -12.53 -2.04 -1.77
CA HIS A 68 -11.42 -1.49 -2.56
C HIS A 68 -11.09 -0.08 -2.06
N PHE A 69 -9.80 0.24 -2.00
CA PHE A 69 -9.33 1.58 -1.65
C PHE A 69 -9.93 2.62 -2.62
N ARG A 70 -10.41 3.73 -2.05
CA ARG A 70 -10.95 4.87 -2.80
C ARG A 70 -10.17 6.11 -2.43
N GLY A 71 -9.44 6.65 -3.40
CA GLY A 71 -8.65 7.86 -3.21
C GLY A 71 -7.49 7.94 -4.20
N CYS A 72 -6.51 8.75 -3.84
CA CYS A 72 -5.30 8.97 -4.63
C CYS A 72 -4.11 8.28 -3.94
N LEU A 73 -3.45 7.37 -4.65
CA LEU A 73 -2.13 6.85 -4.26
C LEU A 73 -1.12 7.33 -5.30
N GLN A 74 -0.02 7.92 -4.85
CA GLN A 74 1.04 8.44 -5.69
C GLN A 74 2.40 8.04 -5.11
N ASN A 75 3.43 8.04 -5.96
CA ASN A 75 4.81 7.77 -5.56
C ASN A 75 4.96 6.43 -4.80
N ILE A 76 4.29 5.38 -5.30
CA ILE A 76 4.33 4.04 -4.69
C ILE A 76 5.70 3.43 -4.98
N VAL A 77 6.54 3.31 -3.95
CA VAL A 77 7.88 2.72 -4.05
C VAL A 77 7.90 1.36 -3.38
N VAL A 78 8.34 0.34 -4.12
CA VAL A 78 8.50 -1.03 -3.62
C VAL A 78 9.93 -1.46 -3.86
N GLN A 79 10.62 -1.89 -2.79
CA GLN A 79 12.03 -2.32 -2.85
C GLN A 79 12.94 -1.33 -3.59
N GLY A 80 12.73 -0.02 -3.34
CA GLY A 80 13.51 1.06 -3.93
C GLY A 80 13.11 1.45 -5.36
N SER A 81 12.15 0.76 -5.98
CA SER A 81 11.68 1.06 -7.34
C SER A 81 10.31 1.73 -7.32
N LEU A 82 10.18 2.83 -8.04
CA LEU A 82 8.87 3.46 -8.28
C LEU A 82 8.04 2.54 -9.17
N LEU A 83 6.82 2.20 -8.73
CA LEU A 83 5.92 1.37 -9.52
C LEU A 83 5.32 2.19 -10.68
N ASP A 84 5.38 1.60 -11.88
CA ASP A 84 4.59 2.04 -13.02
C ASP A 84 3.33 1.17 -13.11
N LEU A 85 2.16 1.79 -12.86
CA LEU A 85 0.88 1.08 -12.90
C LEU A 85 0.45 0.66 -14.31
N ASP A 86 1.01 1.25 -15.37
CA ASP A 86 0.75 0.81 -16.74
C ASP A 86 1.46 -0.51 -17.09
N SER A 87 2.53 -0.83 -16.37
CA SER A 87 3.28 -2.09 -16.49
C SER A 87 2.69 -3.24 -15.66
N ALA A 88 1.55 -3.02 -15.00
CA ALA A 88 0.90 -4.05 -14.17
C ALA A 88 0.38 -5.22 -15.03
N SER A 89 0.47 -6.45 -14.51
CA SER A 89 -0.11 -7.64 -15.16
C SER A 89 -1.62 -7.55 -15.34
N TYR A 90 -2.28 -6.81 -14.44
CA TYR A 90 -3.69 -6.44 -14.53
C TYR A 90 -3.89 -5.06 -13.88
N LYS A 91 -4.64 -4.18 -14.55
CA LYS A 91 -5.08 -2.88 -14.03
C LYS A 91 -6.57 -2.72 -14.31
N SER A 92 -7.36 -2.39 -13.28
CA SER A 92 -8.78 -2.06 -13.46
C SER A 92 -8.95 -0.82 -14.32
N ASN A 93 -9.96 -0.80 -15.19
CA ASN A 93 -10.32 0.36 -16.02
C ASN A 93 -10.73 1.59 -15.20
N SER A 94 -11.07 1.42 -13.93
CA SER A 94 -11.41 2.50 -13.00
C SER A 94 -10.19 3.19 -12.39
N VAL A 95 -8.96 2.74 -12.70
CA VAL A 95 -7.71 3.29 -12.14
C VAL A 95 -7.02 4.17 -13.17
N TRP A 96 -6.76 5.42 -12.79
CA TRP A 96 -5.91 6.33 -13.55
C TRP A 96 -4.47 6.24 -13.02
N ALA A 97 -3.54 5.82 -13.88
CA ALA A 97 -2.17 5.54 -13.47
C ALA A 97 -1.36 6.80 -13.12
N HIS A 98 -1.62 7.90 -13.84
CA HIS A 98 -0.78 9.10 -13.82
C HIS A 98 -1.52 10.36 -13.38
N SER A 99 -2.73 10.22 -12.84
CA SER A 99 -3.52 11.37 -12.42
C SER A 99 -4.43 11.04 -11.24
N CYS A 100 -4.67 12.05 -10.41
CA CYS A 100 -5.68 11.99 -9.36
C CYS A 100 -6.71 13.09 -9.61
N PRO A 101 -8.00 12.82 -9.38
CA PRO A 101 -9.03 13.85 -9.48
C PRO A 101 -8.76 14.95 -8.45
N LEU A 102 -9.00 16.20 -8.85
CA LEU A 102 -9.10 17.30 -7.89
C LEU A 102 -10.33 17.08 -7.01
N PRO A 103 -10.28 17.49 -5.72
CA PRO A 103 -11.48 17.50 -4.90
C PRO A 103 -12.57 18.30 -5.60
N THR A 104 -13.77 17.71 -5.77
CA THR A 104 -14.92 18.46 -6.29
C THR A 104 -15.25 19.58 -5.32
N PRO A 105 -15.43 20.83 -5.80
CA PRO A 105 -15.93 21.91 -4.96
C PRO A 105 -17.25 21.49 -4.33
N GLN A 106 -17.37 21.60 -3.01
CA GLN A 106 -18.66 21.44 -2.33
C GLN A 106 -19.51 22.66 -2.72
N GLY A 107 -20.54 22.44 -3.54
CA GLY A 107 -21.55 23.43 -3.89
C GLY A 107 -22.66 23.49 -2.85
#